data_AF-A0A9W6UTP2-F1
#
_entry.id   AF-A0A9W6UTP2-F1
#
_cell.length_a   1.000
_cell.length_b   1.000
_cell.length_c   1.000
_cell.angle_alpha   90.00
_cell.angle_beta   90.00
_cell.angle_gamma   90.00
#
_symmetry.space_group_name_H-M   'P 1'
#
loop_
_entity.id
_entity.type
_entity.pdbx_description
1 polymer ?
#
loop_
_entity_poly.entity_id
_entity_poly.type
_entity_poly.pdbx_seq_one_letter_code
_entity_poly.pdbx_strand_id
1 'polypeptide(L)'
;MEPVPEIPRPVVYLFASAAPPALQLLDVVRRAQGRGWDVVVGLTPTARDWLESRVTELEELTGHPVKTTYRRPGQPDVLPPADAVLFAPATFNSVNSLAAGITSSWVVGCTAEAPGKGIPVVVMPCVNSALVQHPQFDRSVEVLREARMQVLYGAGGFVPNRPGERLSYPWERAFAAVERVLEAVLEG
;
A
#
# COMPACT_ATOMS: atom_id res chain seq x y z
N MET A 1 -10.60 -31.08 -25.17
CA MET A 1 -10.43 -30.62 -23.78
C MET A 1 -10.55 -29.11 -23.83
N GLU A 2 -11.69 -28.57 -23.43
CA GLU A 2 -11.84 -27.11 -23.36
C GLU A 2 -10.86 -26.57 -22.32
N PRO A 3 -10.17 -25.44 -22.59
CA PRO A 3 -9.31 -24.82 -21.60
C PRO A 3 -10.15 -24.46 -20.37
N VAL A 4 -9.72 -24.90 -19.20
CA VAL A 4 -10.28 -24.43 -17.92
C VAL A 4 -10.10 -22.91 -17.90
N PRO A 5 -11.15 -22.10 -17.69
CA PRO A 5 -10.98 -20.66 -17.62
C PRO A 5 -10.00 -20.33 -16.48
N GLU A 6 -8.91 -19.66 -16.83
CA GLU A 6 -7.94 -19.17 -15.85
C GLU A 6 -8.66 -18.14 -14.98
N ILE A 7 -8.75 -18.41 -13.67
CA ILE A 7 -9.32 -17.44 -12.72
C ILE A 7 -8.39 -16.22 -12.75
N PRO A 8 -8.90 -15.01 -13.08
CA PRO A 8 -8.07 -13.82 -13.11
C PRO A 8 -7.39 -13.61 -11.76
N ARG A 9 -6.10 -13.32 -11.79
CA ARG A 9 -5.34 -13.01 -10.57
C ARG A 9 -5.84 -11.67 -10.01
N PRO A 10 -6.11 -11.57 -8.70
CA PRO A 10 -6.52 -10.29 -8.11
C PRO A 10 -5.37 -9.30 -8.22
N VAL A 11 -5.70 -8.07 -8.65
CA VAL A 11 -4.77 -6.96 -8.81
C VAL A 11 -4.65 -6.23 -7.48
N VAL A 12 -3.48 -6.34 -6.85
CA VAL A 12 -3.15 -5.66 -5.59
C VAL A 12 -2.21 -4.49 -5.86
N TYR A 13 -2.69 -3.29 -5.56
CA TYR A 13 -1.88 -2.09 -5.58
C TYR A 13 -1.04 -2.02 -4.30
N LEU A 14 0.25 -2.32 -4.42
CA LEU A 14 1.22 -2.29 -3.32
C LEU A 14 1.93 -0.93 -3.28
N PHE A 15 1.54 -0.13 -2.31
CA PHE A 15 2.01 1.24 -2.15
C PHE A 15 2.98 1.38 -0.98
N ALA A 16 4.06 2.14 -1.19
CA ALA A 16 5.05 2.40 -0.16
C ALA A 16 5.44 3.87 -0.06
N SER A 17 5.64 4.30 1.18
CA SER A 17 6.25 5.59 1.51
C SER A 17 7.64 5.40 2.09
N ALA A 18 8.40 6.49 2.22
CA ALA A 18 9.81 6.47 2.57
C ALA A 18 10.04 6.07 4.05
N ALA A 19 10.05 4.76 4.30
CA ALA A 19 10.44 4.14 5.56
C ALA A 19 11.36 2.94 5.26
N PRO A 20 12.25 2.53 6.20
CA PRO A 20 13.21 1.46 5.96
C PRO A 20 12.64 0.17 5.33
N PRO A 21 11.41 -0.30 5.65
CA PRO A 21 10.83 -1.49 5.03
C PRO A 21 10.60 -1.36 3.51
N ALA A 22 10.49 -0.14 2.96
CA ALA A 22 10.34 0.08 1.53
C ALA A 22 11.55 -0.43 0.73
N LEU A 23 12.74 -0.50 1.34
CA LEU A 23 13.95 -1.06 0.72
C LEU A 23 13.84 -2.58 0.46
N GLN A 24 12.83 -3.24 1.03
CA GLN A 24 12.58 -4.68 0.87
C GLN A 24 11.59 -4.98 -0.26
N LEU A 25 11.13 -3.97 -1.02
CA LEU A 25 9.99 -4.11 -1.92
C LEU A 25 10.13 -5.22 -2.96
N LEU A 26 11.33 -5.49 -3.48
CA LEU A 26 11.53 -6.59 -4.43
C LEU A 26 11.11 -7.95 -3.85
N ASP A 27 11.56 -8.27 -2.64
CA ASP A 27 11.20 -9.52 -1.97
C ASP A 27 9.73 -9.52 -1.53
N VAL A 28 9.20 -8.36 -1.15
CA VAL A 28 7.77 -8.20 -0.80
C VAL A 28 6.90 -8.46 -2.02
N VAL A 29 7.27 -7.93 -3.20
CA VAL A 29 6.56 -8.18 -4.47
C VAL A 29 6.62 -9.66 -4.83
N ARG A 30 7.78 -10.31 -4.74
CA ARG A 30 7.90 -11.76 -4.99
C ARG A 30 6.98 -12.58 -4.08
N ARG A 31 6.91 -12.22 -2.80
CA ARG A 31 6.02 -12.89 -1.83
C ARG A 31 4.53 -12.62 -2.11
N ALA A 32 4.18 -11.41 -2.56
CA ALA A 32 2.82 -11.07 -2.98
C ALA A 32 2.41 -11.84 -4.24
N GLN A 33 3.28 -11.91 -5.25
CA GLN A 33 3.05 -12.73 -6.44
C GLN A 33 2.97 -14.23 -6.11
N GLY A 34 3.74 -14.71 -5.14
CA GLY A 34 3.63 -16.07 -4.61
C GLY A 34 2.28 -16.41 -3.98
N ARG A 35 1.46 -15.40 -3.65
CA ARG A 35 0.05 -15.55 -3.21
C ARG A 35 -0.94 -15.52 -4.37
N GLY A 36 -0.45 -15.46 -5.61
CA GLY A 36 -1.28 -15.42 -6.81
C GLY A 36 -1.77 -14.02 -7.19
N TRP A 37 -1.23 -12.95 -6.61
CA TRP A 37 -1.64 -11.58 -6.94
C TRP A 37 -0.90 -11.05 -8.17
N ASP A 38 -1.60 -10.27 -8.99
CA ASP A 38 -0.98 -9.33 -9.91
C ASP A 38 -0.65 -8.04 -9.16
N VAL A 39 0.59 -7.58 -9.18
CA VAL A 39 1.06 -6.53 -8.26
C VAL A 39 1.42 -5.28 -9.02
N VAL A 40 0.76 -4.16 -8.69
CA VAL A 40 1.12 -2.83 -9.18
C VAL A 40 1.81 -2.05 -8.06
N VAL A 41 3.03 -1.57 -8.32
CA VAL A 41 3.81 -0.84 -7.31
C VAL A 41 3.60 0.67 -7.45
N GLY A 42 3.28 1.30 -6.33
CA GLY A 42 3.21 2.76 -6.20
C GLY A 42 4.17 3.27 -5.13
N LEU A 43 4.90 4.34 -5.44
CA LEU A 43 5.84 4.96 -4.51
C LEU A 43 5.47 6.41 -4.23
N THR A 44 5.58 6.86 -2.98
CA THR A 44 5.62 8.31 -2.72
C THR A 44 6.91 8.89 -3.32
N PRO A 45 6.98 10.19 -3.66
CA PRO A 45 8.17 10.78 -4.29
C PRO A 45 9.48 10.47 -3.56
N THR A 46 9.51 10.64 -2.24
CA THR A 46 10.71 10.31 -1.44
C THR A 46 11.04 8.81 -1.46
N ALA A 47 10.05 7.92 -1.51
CA ALA A 47 10.30 6.48 -1.60
C ALA A 47 10.85 6.12 -2.98
N ARG A 48 10.33 6.76 -4.04
CA ARG A 48 10.85 6.64 -5.39
C ARG A 48 12.31 7.03 -5.45
N ASP A 49 12.68 8.16 -4.86
CA ASP A 49 14.08 8.60 -4.81
C ASP A 49 14.99 7.58 -4.10
N TRP A 50 14.55 6.98 -2.99
CA TRP A 50 15.32 5.94 -2.28
C TRP A 50 15.52 4.67 -3.12
N LEU A 51 14.53 4.35 -3.95
CA LEU A 51 14.47 3.12 -4.74
C LEU A 51 14.87 3.34 -6.20
N GLU A 52 15.40 4.50 -6.58
CA GLU A 52 15.65 4.86 -7.99
C GLU A 52 16.47 3.79 -8.73
N SER A 53 17.52 3.26 -8.09
CA SER A 53 18.37 2.17 -8.64
C SER A 53 17.71 0.78 -8.69
N ARG A 54 16.46 0.65 -8.26
CA ARG A 54 15.67 -0.60 -8.18
C ARG A 54 14.35 -0.51 -8.93
N VAL A 55 14.02 0.64 -9.50
CA VAL A 55 12.76 0.84 -10.21
C VAL A 55 12.64 -0.12 -11.38
N THR A 56 13.65 -0.17 -12.26
CA THR A 56 13.58 -1.00 -13.45
C THR A 56 13.40 -2.47 -13.09
N GLU A 57 14.07 -2.94 -12.03
CA GLU A 57 13.88 -4.30 -11.52
C GLU A 57 12.45 -4.54 -11.00
N LEU A 58 11.83 -3.56 -10.35
CA LEU A 58 10.42 -3.64 -9.91
C LEU A 58 9.45 -3.66 -11.11
N GLU A 59 9.72 -2.86 -12.14
CA GLU A 59 8.90 -2.80 -13.36
C GLU A 59 8.99 -4.12 -14.15
N GLU A 60 10.20 -4.67 -14.30
CA GLU A 60 10.41 -5.97 -14.94
C GLU A 60 9.78 -7.11 -14.14
N LEU A 61 9.91 -7.08 -12.80
CA LEU A 61 9.34 -8.11 -11.92
C LEU A 61 7.81 -8.12 -11.94
N THR A 62 7.18 -6.95 -12.01
CA THR A 62 5.72 -6.81 -11.96
C THR A 62 5.07 -6.85 -13.33
N GLY A 63 5.80 -6.50 -14.39
CA GLY A 63 5.23 -6.24 -15.71
C GLY A 63 4.47 -4.91 -15.80
N HIS A 64 4.48 -4.09 -14.74
CA HIS A 64 3.75 -2.83 -14.64
C HIS A 64 4.71 -1.66 -14.34
N PRO A 65 4.43 -0.43 -14.84
CA PRO A 65 5.24 0.73 -14.48
C PRO A 65 5.11 1.07 -12.99
N VAL A 66 6.22 1.44 -12.35
CA VAL A 66 6.21 1.91 -10.96
C VAL A 66 5.70 3.34 -10.92
N LYS A 67 4.50 3.54 -10.36
CA LYS A 67 3.80 4.82 -10.45
C LYS A 67 4.07 5.71 -9.24
N THR A 68 4.39 6.98 -9.50
CA THR A 68 4.72 7.98 -8.46
C THR A 68 3.86 9.24 -8.60
N THR A 69 3.59 9.66 -9.83
CA THR A 69 2.86 10.90 -10.14
C THR A 69 1.62 10.63 -10.99
N TYR A 70 0.68 11.58 -10.99
CA TYR A 70 -0.46 11.54 -11.88
C TYR A 70 -0.01 11.66 -13.34
N ARG A 71 -0.71 10.95 -14.22
CA ARG A 71 -0.52 11.07 -15.67
C ARG A 71 -0.83 12.49 -16.13
N ARG A 72 -0.18 12.92 -17.21
CA ARG A 72 -0.54 14.18 -17.88
C ARG A 72 -1.83 13.99 -18.70
N PRO A 73 -2.62 15.05 -18.92
CA PRO A 73 -3.77 14.98 -19.83
C PRO A 73 -3.38 14.39 -21.19
N GLY A 74 -4.19 13.45 -21.70
CA GLY A 74 -3.95 12.77 -22.97
C GLY A 74 -3.02 11.55 -22.91
N GLN A 75 -2.36 11.26 -21.79
CA GLN A 75 -1.62 10.01 -21.61
C GLN A 75 -2.58 8.85 -21.27
N PRO A 76 -2.39 7.64 -21.82
CA PRO A 76 -3.21 6.48 -21.50
C PRO A 76 -3.02 6.05 -20.04
N ASP A 77 -4.06 5.48 -19.44
CA ASP A 77 -3.92 4.73 -18.18
C ASP A 77 -3.60 3.28 -18.54
N VAL A 78 -2.39 2.84 -18.19
CA VAL A 78 -1.86 1.53 -18.57
C VAL A 78 -1.94 0.51 -17.43
N LEU A 79 -2.37 0.95 -16.24
CA LEU A 79 -2.51 0.07 -15.09
C LEU A 79 -3.89 -0.59 -15.08
N PRO A 80 -3.97 -1.89 -14.72
CA PRO A 80 -5.26 -2.55 -14.53
C PRO A 80 -6.05 -1.96 -13.35
N PRO A 81 -7.38 -2.10 -13.30
CA PRO A 81 -8.15 -1.73 -12.11
C PRO A 81 -7.67 -2.53 -10.89
N ALA A 82 -7.64 -1.89 -9.72
CA ALA A 82 -7.24 -2.55 -8.48
C ALA A 82 -8.42 -3.29 -7.83
N ASP A 83 -8.18 -4.52 -7.39
CA ASP A 83 -9.10 -5.29 -6.55
C ASP A 83 -8.87 -4.98 -5.06
N ALA A 84 -7.66 -4.57 -4.68
CA ALA A 84 -7.34 -4.08 -3.35
C ALA A 84 -6.16 -3.11 -3.36
N VAL A 85 -6.10 -2.22 -2.36
CA VAL A 85 -4.94 -1.35 -2.10
C VAL A 85 -4.29 -1.76 -0.78
N LEU A 86 -2.99 -2.01 -0.82
CA LEU A 86 -2.14 -2.15 0.36
C LEU A 86 -1.15 -0.98 0.42
N PHE A 87 -1.37 -0.04 1.33
CA PHE A 87 -0.40 1.01 1.63
C PHE A 87 0.45 0.62 2.84
N ALA A 88 1.59 0.01 2.57
CA ALA A 88 2.57 -0.42 3.56
C ALA A 88 3.99 -0.36 2.97
N PRO A 89 4.96 0.28 3.65
CA PRO A 89 4.79 1.11 4.85
C PRO A 89 4.14 2.47 4.54
N ALA A 90 3.21 2.90 5.42
CA ALA A 90 2.68 4.25 5.45
C ALA A 90 3.36 5.08 6.56
N THR A 91 4.13 6.10 6.20
CA THR A 91 4.80 7.00 7.16
C THR A 91 3.78 7.88 7.90
N PHE A 92 4.22 8.53 8.98
CA PHE A 92 3.42 9.54 9.70
C PHE A 92 2.86 10.61 8.75
N ASN A 93 3.67 11.08 7.80
CA ASN A 93 3.22 12.03 6.78
C ASN A 93 2.08 11.44 5.94
N SER A 94 2.26 10.24 5.38
CA SER A 94 1.24 9.60 4.54
C SER A 94 -0.06 9.34 5.29
N VAL A 95 0.00 8.86 6.55
CA VAL A 95 -1.18 8.61 7.38
C VAL A 95 -1.95 9.91 7.64
N ASN A 96 -1.26 10.98 8.05
CA ASN A 96 -1.90 12.26 8.31
C ASN A 96 -2.42 12.93 7.03
N SER A 97 -1.69 12.83 5.92
CA SER A 97 -2.13 13.35 4.62
C SER A 97 -3.40 12.65 4.15
N LEU A 98 -3.48 11.32 4.25
CA LEU A 98 -4.71 10.58 3.92
C LEU A 98 -5.90 11.04 4.77
N ALA A 99 -5.71 11.10 6.09
CA ALA A 99 -6.78 11.48 7.02
C ALA A 99 -7.27 12.92 6.78
N ALA A 100 -6.37 13.82 6.37
CA ALA A 100 -6.71 15.21 6.05
C ALA A 100 -7.21 15.41 4.61
N GLY A 101 -7.26 14.36 3.78
CA GLY A 101 -7.62 14.47 2.36
C GLY A 101 -6.58 15.22 1.50
N ILE A 102 -5.33 15.28 1.94
CA ILE A 102 -4.24 15.97 1.22
C ILE A 102 -3.55 14.98 0.28
N THR A 103 -3.88 15.04 -1.00
CA THR A 103 -3.45 14.06 -2.01
C THR A 103 -2.25 14.53 -2.83
N SER A 104 -1.16 14.93 -2.15
CA SER A 104 0.03 15.51 -2.80
C SER A 104 0.89 14.53 -3.61
N SER A 105 0.56 13.23 -3.59
CA SER A 105 1.18 12.20 -4.42
C SER A 105 0.11 11.27 -4.99
N TRP A 106 0.41 10.61 -6.11
CA TRP A 106 -0.52 9.67 -6.73
C TRP A 106 -0.90 8.54 -5.77
N VAL A 107 0.07 7.98 -5.04
CA VAL A 107 -0.17 6.94 -4.03
C VAL A 107 -1.21 7.36 -2.99
N VAL A 108 -1.05 8.56 -2.41
CA VAL A 108 -1.96 9.06 -1.38
C VAL A 108 -3.35 9.31 -1.95
N GLY A 109 -3.45 9.96 -3.13
CA GLY A 109 -4.75 10.23 -3.72
C GLY A 109 -5.46 8.98 -4.26
N CYS A 110 -4.74 8.03 -4.83
CA CYS A 110 -5.31 6.74 -5.25
C CYS A 110 -5.85 5.97 -4.04
N THR A 111 -5.13 5.98 -2.91
CA THR A 111 -5.59 5.34 -1.68
C THR A 111 -6.83 6.04 -1.12
N ALA A 112 -6.87 7.38 -1.14
CA ALA A 112 -8.00 8.16 -0.63
C ALA A 112 -9.28 7.96 -1.47
N GLU A 113 -9.15 7.77 -2.78
CA GLU A 113 -10.27 7.55 -3.70
C GLU A 113 -10.83 6.11 -3.62
N ALA A 114 -9.98 5.12 -3.32
CA ALA A 114 -10.31 3.70 -3.40
C ALA A 114 -11.60 3.29 -2.65
N PRO A 115 -11.87 3.72 -1.40
CA PRO A 115 -13.13 3.37 -0.73
C PRO A 115 -14.37 3.89 -1.45
N GLY A 116 -14.29 5.07 -2.08
CA GLY A 116 -15.38 5.63 -2.88
C GLY A 116 -15.67 4.84 -4.16
N LYS A 117 -14.70 4.03 -4.62
CA LYS A 117 -14.84 3.09 -5.74
C LYS A 117 -15.27 1.68 -5.29
N GLY A 118 -15.50 1.47 -4.00
CA GLY A 118 -15.75 0.15 -3.44
C GLY A 118 -14.51 -0.75 -3.38
N ILE A 119 -13.31 -0.21 -3.59
CA ILE A 119 -12.06 -0.96 -3.53
C ILE A 119 -11.59 -1.02 -2.07
N PRO A 120 -11.41 -2.21 -1.48
CA PRO A 120 -10.93 -2.34 -0.11
C PRO A 120 -9.50 -1.81 0.05
N VAL A 121 -9.25 -1.14 1.18
CA VAL A 121 -7.97 -0.51 1.49
C VAL A 121 -7.42 -1.01 2.81
N VAL A 122 -6.19 -1.51 2.79
CA VAL A 122 -5.38 -1.84 3.96
C VAL A 122 -4.24 -0.83 4.08
N VAL A 123 -4.13 -0.19 5.24
CA VAL A 123 -3.04 0.74 5.56
C VAL A 123 -2.26 0.19 6.74
N MET A 124 -0.96 -0.02 6.60
CA MET A 124 -0.09 -0.39 7.72
C MET A 124 0.95 0.71 7.96
N PRO A 125 0.89 1.42 9.10
CA PRO A 125 1.85 2.47 9.39
C PRO A 125 3.26 1.92 9.62
N CYS A 126 4.27 2.74 9.37
CA CYS A 126 5.63 2.56 9.86
C CYS A 126 6.09 3.88 10.49
N VAL A 127 6.00 3.95 11.81
CA VAL A 127 6.23 5.15 12.62
C VAL A 127 7.04 4.80 13.86
N ASN A 128 7.71 5.79 14.46
CA ASN A 128 8.43 5.59 15.71
C ASN A 128 7.57 6.04 16.91
N SER A 129 7.96 5.59 18.11
CA SER A 129 7.22 5.83 19.35
C SER A 129 7.14 7.31 19.75
N ALA A 130 8.04 8.17 19.22
CA ALA A 130 8.00 9.61 19.43
C ALA A 130 6.97 10.30 18.53
N LEU A 131 6.89 9.92 17.25
CA LEU A 131 5.92 10.47 16.30
C LEU A 131 4.48 10.17 16.73
N VAL A 132 4.22 8.99 17.28
CA VAL A 132 2.86 8.63 17.73
C VAL A 132 2.42 9.38 18.99
N GLN A 133 3.32 10.09 19.68
CA GLN A 133 2.92 11.01 20.77
C GLN A 133 2.25 12.28 20.24
N HIS A 134 2.39 12.59 18.94
CA HIS A 134 1.73 13.73 18.36
C HIS A 134 0.21 13.47 18.30
N PRO A 135 -0.64 14.34 18.86
CA PRO A 135 -2.09 14.07 19.03
C PRO A 135 -2.83 13.84 17.70
N GLN A 136 -2.28 14.34 16.60
CA GLN A 136 -2.84 14.09 15.26
C GLN A 136 -2.78 12.63 14.84
N PHE A 137 -1.80 11.83 15.31
CA PHE A 137 -1.61 10.49 14.76
C PHE A 137 -2.80 9.56 15.05
N ASP A 138 -3.19 9.45 16.32
CA ASP A 138 -4.32 8.60 16.71
C ASP A 138 -5.63 9.10 16.10
N ARG A 139 -5.84 10.43 16.05
CA ARG A 139 -6.97 11.04 15.33
C ARG A 139 -7.00 10.67 13.85
N SER A 140 -5.84 10.70 13.19
CA SER A 140 -5.72 10.31 11.80
C SER A 140 -6.01 8.82 11.61
N VAL A 141 -5.55 7.95 12.50
CA VAL A 141 -5.90 6.53 12.47
C VAL A 141 -7.42 6.32 12.61
N GLU A 142 -8.08 7.04 13.51
CA GLU A 142 -9.54 6.99 13.69
C GLU A 142 -10.28 7.44 12.42
N VAL A 143 -9.91 8.59 11.84
CA VAL A 143 -10.51 9.10 10.60
C VAL A 143 -10.37 8.11 9.44
N LEU A 144 -9.21 7.46 9.29
CA LEU A 144 -9.03 6.46 8.24
C LEU A 144 -9.92 5.23 8.45
N ARG A 145 -10.14 4.82 9.70
CA ARG A 145 -11.06 3.72 10.03
C ARG A 145 -12.52 4.11 9.75
N GLU A 146 -12.91 5.34 10.07
CA GLU A 146 -14.23 5.89 9.72
C GLU A 146 -14.45 5.93 8.20
N ALA A 147 -13.38 6.22 7.44
CA ALA A 147 -13.34 6.14 5.98
C ALA A 147 -13.32 4.70 5.42
N ARG A 148 -13.62 3.68 6.26
CA ARG A 148 -13.68 2.25 5.92
C ARG A 148 -12.35 1.65 5.46
N MET A 149 -11.22 2.27 5.82
CA MET A 149 -9.90 1.68 5.60
C MET A 149 -9.50 0.79 6.78
N GLN A 150 -8.93 -0.38 6.50
CA GLN A 150 -8.38 -1.25 7.52
C GLN A 150 -6.98 -0.77 7.94
N VAL A 151 -6.91 -0.04 9.04
CA VAL A 151 -5.63 0.46 9.59
C VAL A 151 -5.01 -0.53 10.58
N LEU A 152 -3.92 -1.17 10.17
CA LEU A 152 -3.17 -2.16 10.95
C LEU A 152 -2.18 -1.48 11.91
N TYR A 153 -2.71 -0.96 13.02
CA TYR A 153 -1.92 -0.27 14.07
C TYR A 153 -2.26 -0.82 15.47
N GLY A 154 -1.24 -1.03 16.30
CA GLY A 154 -1.35 -1.63 17.64
C GLY A 154 -1.18 -3.16 17.64
N ALA A 155 -1.75 -3.84 18.63
CA ALA A 155 -1.54 -5.29 18.85
C ALA A 155 -1.89 -6.19 17.65
N GLY A 156 -2.82 -5.74 16.79
CA GLY A 156 -3.21 -6.44 15.56
C GLY A 156 -2.36 -6.10 14.32
N GLY A 157 -1.46 -5.11 14.39
CA GLY A 157 -0.74 -4.58 13.24
C GLY A 157 0.68 -4.14 13.57
N PHE A 158 1.05 -2.94 13.16
CA PHE A 158 2.36 -2.36 13.47
C PHE A 158 2.38 -1.74 14.87
N VAL A 159 3.43 -2.07 15.64
CA VAL A 159 3.72 -1.48 16.95
C VAL A 159 4.95 -0.56 16.79
N PRO A 160 4.87 0.74 17.18
CA PRO A 160 5.98 1.67 17.01
C PRO A 160 7.25 1.29 17.77
N ASN A 161 8.37 1.27 17.06
CA ASN A 161 9.69 1.08 17.66
C ASN A 161 10.21 2.39 18.24
N ARG A 162 11.25 2.33 19.09
CA ARG A 162 11.93 3.56 19.53
C ARG A 162 12.57 4.29 18.35
N PRO A 163 12.73 5.63 18.40
CA PRO A 163 13.48 6.35 17.37
C PRO A 163 14.88 5.74 17.15
N GLY A 164 15.22 5.47 15.89
CA GLY A 164 16.49 4.85 15.50
C GLY A 164 16.55 3.32 15.63
N GLU A 165 15.57 2.69 16.29
CA GLU A 165 15.47 1.24 16.40
C GLU A 165 14.90 0.62 15.12
N ARG A 166 15.49 -0.51 14.70
CA ARG A 166 15.10 -1.23 13.49
C ARG A 166 14.61 -2.63 13.85
N LEU A 167 13.33 -2.74 14.19
CA LEU A 167 12.65 -4.04 14.29
C LEU A 167 12.05 -4.44 12.95
N SER A 168 11.85 -5.75 12.76
CA SER A 168 11.25 -6.31 11.56
C SER A 168 9.84 -5.79 11.32
N TYR A 169 9.57 -5.38 10.09
CA TYR A 169 8.25 -4.92 9.69
C TYR A 169 7.33 -6.11 9.41
N PRO A 170 6.10 -6.16 9.99
CA PRO A 170 5.28 -7.37 10.00
C PRO A 170 4.48 -7.55 8.70
N TRP A 171 5.17 -7.69 7.55
CA TRP A 171 4.55 -7.84 6.22
C TRP A 171 3.48 -8.93 6.14
N GLU A 172 3.65 -10.05 6.85
CA GLU A 172 2.65 -11.12 6.88
C GLU A 172 1.30 -10.67 7.43
N ARG A 173 1.26 -9.71 8.35
CA ARG A 173 -0.01 -9.13 8.85
C ARG A 173 -0.71 -8.31 7.77
N ALA A 174 0.07 -7.55 6.99
CA ALA A 174 -0.45 -6.80 5.86
C ALA A 174 -1.00 -7.73 4.77
N PHE A 175 -0.27 -8.80 4.43
CA PHE A 175 -0.73 -9.76 3.43
C PHE A 175 -1.99 -10.49 3.89
N ALA A 176 -2.02 -11.02 5.11
CA ALA A 176 -3.21 -11.68 5.64
C ALA A 176 -4.44 -10.76 5.69
N ALA A 177 -4.24 -9.45 5.86
CA ALA A 177 -5.33 -8.48 5.79
C ALA A 177 -5.86 -8.30 4.37
N VAL A 178 -4.97 -8.25 3.37
CA VAL A 178 -5.35 -8.20 1.94
C VAL A 178 -6.12 -9.45 1.54
N GLU A 179 -5.66 -10.64 1.95
CA GLU A 179 -6.35 -11.92 1.69
C GLU A 179 -7.80 -11.88 2.19
N ARG A 180 -8.01 -11.49 3.45
CA ARG A 180 -9.35 -11.39 4.04
C ARG A 180 -10.27 -10.41 3.32
N VAL A 181 -9.77 -9.26 2.87
CA VAL A 181 -10.63 -8.29 2.16
C VAL A 181 -10.94 -8.73 0.74
N LEU A 182 -10.03 -9.44 0.07
CA LEU A 182 -10.28 -10.03 -1.24
C LEU A 182 -11.31 -11.16 -1.15
N GLU A 183 -11.20 -12.03 -0.13
CA GLU A 183 -12.19 -13.08 0.15
C GLU A 183 -13.58 -12.50 0.41
N ALA A 184 -13.69 -11.46 1.25
CA ALA A 184 -14.97 -10.82 1.56
C ALA A 184 -15.66 -10.17 0.35
N VAL A 185 -14.90 -9.72 -0.66
CA VAL A 185 -15.46 -9.17 -1.91
C VAL A 185 -15.98 -10.28 -2.83
N LEU A 186 -15.41 -11.48 -2.79
CA LEU A 186 -15.88 -12.63 -3.57
C LEU A 186 -17.14 -13.26 -2.99
N GLU A 187 -17.38 -13.09 -1.68
CA GLU A 187 -18.53 -13.64 -0.96
C GLU A 187 -19.77 -12.73 -0.94
N GLY A 188 -19.62 -11.43 -1.25
CA GLY A 188 -20.67 -10.41 -1.18
C GLY A 188 -21.29 -10.07 -2.53
#